data_AF-A0A7S3GUT3-F1
#
_entry.id   AF-A0A7S3GUT3-F1
#
_cell.length_a   1.000
_cell.length_b   1.000
_cell.length_c   1.000
_cell.angle_alpha   90.00
_cell.angle_beta   90.00
_cell.angle_gamma   90.00
#
_symmetry.space_group_name_H-M   'P 1'
#
loop_
_entity.id
_entity.type
_entity.pdbx_description
1 polymer ?
#
loop_
_entity_poly.entity_id
_entity_poly.type
_entity_poly.pdbx_seq_one_letter_code
_entity_poly.pdbx_strand_id
1 'polypeptide(L)'
;PTDLNPDDDDFEFATANKPAPTTKEGVVLVDITDLPAERVADEELQRRLITPSEQMKKERWYKNGSEVFVAKCAGCHGQGGNSAKVDHTLFNDDLTRNGVNDPDKIRQIIRYGAGTMPGFSKDCSSKVDYTQCGVLTPLSEQTLQDLQIFIANRANFNWKGRG
;
A
#
# COMPACT_ATOMS: atom_id res chain seq x y z
N PRO A 1 34.79 31.22 31.75
CA PRO A 1 35.40 30.38 30.71
C PRO A 1 34.74 28.99 30.75
N THR A 2 33.65 28.80 30.01
CA THR A 2 33.64 28.22 28.64
C THR A 2 33.96 26.72 28.73
N ASP A 3 33.08 25.78 28.38
CA ASP A 3 32.33 25.75 27.12
C ASP A 3 30.97 25.04 27.20
N LEU A 4 30.04 25.61 26.43
CA LEU A 4 28.79 25.02 25.94
C LEU A 4 29.03 24.57 24.49
N ASN A 5 28.42 23.43 24.12
CA ASN A 5 27.97 23.03 22.77
C ASN A 5 29.03 22.74 21.69
N PRO A 6 28.68 22.18 20.50
CA PRO A 6 27.42 21.63 19.94
C PRO A 6 27.64 20.26 19.23
N ASP A 7 26.79 19.89 18.25
CA ASP A 7 26.90 18.84 17.20
C ASP A 7 25.95 17.66 17.45
N ASP A 8 24.67 17.63 17.02
CA ASP A 8 24.08 17.81 15.67
C ASP A 8 24.69 16.88 14.60
N ASP A 9 24.35 15.59 14.68
CA ASP A 9 24.60 14.60 13.62
C ASP A 9 23.56 14.76 12.50
N ASP A 10 23.84 15.68 11.58
CA ASP A 10 23.22 15.80 10.27
C ASP A 10 23.56 14.58 9.38
N PHE A 11 22.58 13.70 9.13
CA PHE A 11 22.70 12.67 8.09
C PHE A 11 22.48 13.29 6.70
N GLU A 12 23.56 13.78 6.09
CA GLU A 12 23.65 14.14 4.68
C GLU A 12 23.38 12.93 3.76
N PHE A 13 22.33 12.99 2.94
CA PHE A 13 22.15 12.09 1.81
C PHE A 13 23.02 12.56 0.64
N ALA A 14 24.16 11.90 0.44
CA ALA A 14 25.03 12.11 -0.72
C ALA A 14 24.27 11.88 -2.03
N THR A 15 24.15 12.94 -2.84
CA THR A 15 23.60 12.90 -4.20
C THR A 15 24.70 12.53 -5.20
N ALA A 16 24.86 11.23 -5.48
CA ALA A 16 25.68 10.78 -6.60
C ALA A 16 24.89 10.88 -7.91
N ASN A 17 24.96 12.05 -8.57
CA ASN A 17 24.54 12.21 -9.96
C ASN A 17 25.51 11.46 -10.88
N LYS A 18 25.10 10.28 -11.39
CA LYS A 18 25.78 9.60 -12.49
C LYS A 18 25.08 9.99 -13.80
N PRO A 19 25.79 10.52 -14.82
CA PRO A 19 25.15 10.96 -16.04
C PRO A 19 24.58 9.78 -16.83
N ALA A 20 23.38 9.97 -17.37
CA ALA A 20 22.70 9.03 -18.24
C ALA A 20 23.52 8.80 -19.53
N PRO A 21 23.59 7.55 -20.05
CA PRO A 21 24.17 7.31 -21.36
C PRO A 21 23.27 7.90 -22.44
N THR A 22 23.78 8.90 -23.16
CA THR A 22 23.21 9.36 -24.41
C THR A 22 23.62 8.40 -25.52
N THR A 23 22.66 7.87 -26.29
CA THR A 23 22.68 7.86 -27.76
C THR A 23 21.44 7.17 -28.36
N LYS A 24 20.85 7.92 -29.31
CA LYS A 24 20.16 7.52 -30.56
C LYS A 24 18.88 6.68 -30.51
N GLU A 25 17.82 7.31 -31.03
CA GLU A 25 16.66 6.75 -31.76
C GLU A 25 16.33 5.28 -31.46
N GLY A 26 15.56 5.09 -30.39
CA GLY A 26 14.86 3.85 -30.10
C GLY A 26 13.82 4.17 -29.06
N VAL A 27 12.54 4.13 -29.42
CA VAL A 27 11.45 4.22 -28.45
C VAL A 27 11.57 2.98 -27.56
N VAL A 28 12.13 3.17 -26.37
CA VAL A 28 12.06 2.17 -25.30
C VAL A 28 10.58 2.14 -24.91
N LEU A 29 9.88 1.08 -25.30
CA LEU A 29 8.60 0.72 -24.71
C LEU A 29 8.87 0.36 -23.26
N VAL A 30 8.92 1.37 -22.38
CA VAL A 30 8.88 1.16 -20.94
C VAL A 30 7.54 0.48 -20.66
N ASP A 31 7.60 -0.72 -20.10
CA ASP A 31 6.42 -1.38 -19.56
C ASP A 31 5.87 -0.47 -18.45
N ILE A 32 4.83 0.28 -18.77
CA ILE A 32 4.16 1.24 -17.89
C ILE A 32 3.66 0.61 -16.58
N THR A 33 3.69 -0.72 -16.46
CA THR A 33 3.36 -1.44 -15.22
C THR A 33 4.47 -1.44 -14.17
N ASP A 34 5.72 -1.09 -14.55
CA ASP A 34 6.90 -1.10 -13.67
C ASP A 34 7.39 0.31 -13.26
N LEU A 35 6.68 1.37 -13.67
CA LEU A 35 6.93 2.70 -13.12
C LEU A 35 6.44 2.74 -11.65
N PRO A 36 7.22 3.32 -10.72
CA PRO A 36 6.73 3.52 -9.37
C PRO A 36 5.44 4.34 -9.46
N ALA A 37 4.34 3.80 -8.95
CA ALA A 37 3.10 4.56 -8.89
C ALA A 37 3.37 5.84 -8.12
N GLU A 38 3.20 6.98 -8.79
CA GLU A 38 3.30 8.27 -8.13
C GLU A 38 2.35 8.26 -6.93
N ARG A 39 2.84 8.66 -5.75
CA ARG A 39 2.00 8.71 -4.56
C ARG A 39 0.87 9.69 -4.85
N VAL A 40 -0.37 9.31 -4.55
CA VAL A 40 -1.49 10.25 -4.55
C VAL A 40 -1.13 11.44 -3.67
N ALA A 41 -1.34 12.67 -4.16
CA ALA A 41 -1.12 13.87 -3.37
C ALA A 41 -1.90 13.80 -2.04
N ASP A 42 -1.34 14.32 -0.95
CA ASP A 42 -1.89 14.13 0.40
C ASP A 42 -3.34 14.64 0.53
N GLU A 43 -3.67 15.77 -0.11
CA GLU A 43 -5.04 16.31 -0.12
C GLU A 43 -6.04 15.36 -0.79
N GLU A 44 -5.65 14.77 -1.92
CA GLU A 44 -6.46 13.80 -2.64
C GLU A 44 -6.56 12.47 -1.86
N LEU A 45 -5.48 12.04 -1.20
CA LEU A 45 -5.52 10.90 -0.29
C LEU A 45 -6.51 11.16 0.85
N GLN A 46 -6.46 12.32 1.50
CA GLN A 46 -7.41 12.67 2.55
C GLN A 46 -8.85 12.66 2.04
N ARG A 47 -9.13 13.26 0.87
CA ARG A 47 -10.45 13.20 0.24
C ARG A 47 -10.94 11.76 0.07
N ARG A 48 -10.06 10.87 -0.40
CA ARG A 48 -10.38 9.44 -0.57
C ARG A 48 -10.67 8.74 0.75
N LEU A 49 -10.00 9.09 1.83
CA LEU A 49 -10.18 8.45 3.14
C LEU A 49 -11.45 8.91 3.87
N ILE A 50 -11.88 10.16 3.69
CA ILE A 50 -12.98 10.76 4.46
C ILE A 50 -14.32 10.82 3.71
N THR A 51 -14.33 10.53 2.41
CA THR A 51 -15.58 10.54 1.63
C THR A 51 -16.28 9.17 1.73
N PRO A 52 -17.59 9.12 2.01
CA PRO A 52 -18.33 7.87 2.12
C PRO A 52 -18.11 6.94 0.93
N SER A 53 -17.89 5.65 1.19
CA SER A 53 -17.59 4.64 0.16
C SER A 53 -18.61 4.62 -0.99
N GLU A 54 -19.89 4.89 -0.70
CA GLU A 54 -20.97 4.99 -1.69
C GLU A 54 -20.68 6.02 -2.79
N GLN A 55 -20.11 7.17 -2.42
CA GLN A 55 -19.79 8.24 -3.36
C GLN A 55 -18.54 7.89 -4.19
N MET A 56 -17.66 7.03 -3.66
CA MET A 56 -16.42 6.63 -4.31
C MET A 56 -16.59 5.50 -5.33
N LYS A 57 -17.72 4.77 -5.33
CA LYS A 57 -17.96 3.58 -6.19
C LYS A 57 -17.69 3.79 -7.68
N LYS A 58 -17.84 5.02 -8.18
CA LYS A 58 -17.63 5.34 -9.59
C LYS A 58 -16.17 5.63 -9.94
N GLU A 59 -15.33 5.94 -8.95
CA GLU A 59 -13.94 6.29 -9.16
C GLU A 59 -13.10 5.06 -9.54
N ARG A 60 -12.12 5.25 -10.44
CA ARG A 60 -11.31 4.16 -10.99
C ARG A 60 -10.52 3.41 -9.91
N TRP A 61 -9.87 4.13 -8.99
CA TRP A 61 -9.10 3.52 -7.90
C TRP A 61 -10.00 2.66 -7.00
N TYR A 62 -11.22 3.11 -6.74
CA TYR A 62 -12.16 2.38 -5.88
C TYR A 62 -12.61 1.09 -6.55
N LYS A 63 -12.94 1.14 -7.84
CA LYS A 63 -13.28 -0.05 -8.63
C LYS A 63 -12.13 -1.05 -8.67
N ASN A 64 -10.92 -0.59 -9.02
CA ASN A 64 -9.74 -1.44 -9.07
C ASN A 64 -9.42 -2.07 -7.70
N GLY A 65 -9.38 -1.27 -6.63
CA GLY A 65 -9.18 -1.75 -5.28
C GLY A 65 -10.26 -2.75 -4.83
N SER A 66 -11.53 -2.48 -5.15
CA SER A 66 -12.64 -3.39 -4.84
C SER A 66 -12.54 -4.71 -5.60
N GLU A 67 -12.26 -4.69 -6.90
CA GLU A 67 -12.14 -5.88 -7.74
C GLU A 67 -11.00 -6.78 -7.26
N VAL A 68 -9.84 -6.18 -6.98
CA VAL A 68 -8.68 -6.89 -6.47
C VAL A 68 -8.92 -7.42 -5.05
N PHE A 69 -9.57 -6.63 -4.19
CA PHE A 69 -9.94 -7.07 -2.85
C PHE A 69 -10.83 -8.32 -2.89
N VAL A 70 -11.86 -8.32 -3.73
CA VAL A 70 -12.74 -9.48 -3.90
C VAL A 70 -11.97 -10.69 -4.41
N ALA A 71 -11.10 -10.49 -5.40
CA ALA A 71 -10.35 -11.59 -6.03
C ALA A 71 -9.27 -12.20 -5.12
N LYS A 72 -8.62 -11.41 -4.25
CA LYS A 72 -7.40 -11.83 -3.54
C LYS A 72 -7.47 -11.77 -2.02
N CYS A 73 -8.34 -10.93 -1.45
CA CYS A 73 -8.35 -10.64 -0.02
C CYS A 73 -9.61 -11.18 0.69
N ALA A 74 -10.76 -11.13 0.02
CA ALA A 74 -12.06 -11.42 0.62
C ALA A 74 -12.22 -12.88 1.09
N GLY A 75 -11.42 -13.81 0.59
CA GLY A 75 -11.42 -15.20 1.06
C GLY A 75 -11.12 -15.33 2.57
N CYS A 76 -10.21 -14.50 3.08
CA CYS A 76 -9.93 -14.41 4.52
C CYS A 76 -10.57 -13.17 5.15
N HIS A 77 -10.65 -12.06 4.42
CA HIS A 77 -11.08 -10.75 4.92
C HIS A 77 -12.49 -10.34 4.49
N GLY A 78 -13.38 -11.31 4.27
CA GLY A 78 -14.75 -11.05 3.83
C GLY A 78 -15.44 -10.00 4.71
N GLN A 79 -15.96 -8.93 4.09
CA GLN A 79 -16.65 -7.83 4.76
C GLN A 79 -15.81 -7.12 5.84
N GLY A 80 -14.48 -7.17 5.73
CA GLY A 80 -13.57 -6.60 6.71
C GLY A 80 -13.24 -7.52 7.87
N GLY A 81 -13.78 -8.74 7.95
CA GLY A 81 -13.40 -9.72 8.98
C GLY A 81 -11.98 -10.28 8.80
N ASN A 82 -11.66 -11.34 9.55
CA ASN A 82 -10.47 -12.15 9.33
C ASN A 82 -10.73 -13.58 9.83
N SER A 83 -10.79 -14.54 8.91
CA SER A 83 -11.04 -15.96 9.23
C SER A 83 -9.83 -16.68 9.83
N ALA A 84 -8.61 -16.18 9.62
CA ALA A 84 -7.38 -16.78 10.15
C ALA A 84 -7.08 -16.30 11.58
N LYS A 85 -7.40 -15.04 11.90
CA LYS A 85 -7.10 -14.43 13.21
C LYS A 85 -8.13 -13.36 13.58
N VAL A 86 -8.98 -13.66 14.56
CA VAL A 86 -10.19 -12.89 14.92
C VAL A 86 -9.89 -11.46 15.40
N ASP A 87 -8.72 -11.20 15.97
CA ASP A 87 -8.29 -9.88 16.47
C ASP A 87 -7.49 -9.06 15.44
N HIS A 88 -7.39 -9.54 14.19
CA HIS A 88 -6.67 -8.91 13.07
C HIS A 88 -7.62 -8.63 11.91
N THR A 89 -8.82 -8.14 12.21
CA THR A 89 -9.77 -7.72 11.18
C THR A 89 -9.33 -6.41 10.51
N LEU A 90 -10.00 -6.04 9.43
CA LEU A 90 -9.82 -4.77 8.73
C LEU A 90 -10.80 -3.68 9.23
N PHE A 91 -11.42 -3.87 10.40
CA PHE A 91 -12.21 -2.83 11.05
C PHE A 91 -11.28 -1.80 11.72
N ASN A 92 -11.72 -0.55 11.79
CA ASN A 92 -10.88 0.55 12.29
C ASN A 92 -10.37 0.29 13.73
N ASP A 93 -11.22 -0.27 14.60
CA ASP A 93 -10.86 -0.61 15.98
C ASP A 93 -9.67 -1.57 16.05
N ASP A 94 -9.67 -2.62 15.22
CA ASP A 94 -8.58 -3.59 15.16
C ASP A 94 -7.33 -3.02 14.51
N LEU A 95 -7.48 -2.27 13.41
CA LEU A 95 -6.35 -1.60 12.76
C LEU A 95 -5.66 -0.61 13.71
N THR A 96 -6.44 0.16 14.46
CA THR A 96 -5.93 1.13 15.44
C THR A 96 -5.29 0.41 16.62
N ARG A 97 -5.96 -0.61 17.20
CA ARG A 97 -5.42 -1.41 18.30
C ARG A 97 -4.08 -2.07 17.94
N ASN A 98 -3.94 -2.51 16.69
CA ASN A 98 -2.73 -3.14 16.18
C ASN A 98 -1.71 -2.12 15.61
N GLY A 99 -1.99 -0.82 15.64
CA GLY A 99 -1.07 0.24 15.20
C GLY A 99 -0.85 0.31 13.68
N VAL A 100 -1.78 -0.20 12.88
CA VAL A 100 -1.71 -0.35 11.41
C VAL A 100 -2.85 0.38 10.69
N ASN A 101 -3.50 1.35 11.34
CA ASN A 101 -4.56 2.19 10.75
C ASN A 101 -4.05 3.27 9.79
N ASP A 102 -2.74 3.32 9.54
CA ASP A 102 -2.11 4.18 8.54
C ASP A 102 -2.12 3.50 7.15
N PRO A 103 -2.59 4.18 6.07
CA PRO A 103 -2.64 3.59 4.73
C PRO A 103 -1.29 3.05 4.23
N ASP A 104 -0.18 3.71 4.56
CA ASP A 104 1.13 3.26 4.10
C ASP A 104 1.57 2.00 4.84
N LYS A 105 1.28 1.86 6.14
CA LYS A 105 1.44 0.59 6.88
C LYS A 105 0.58 -0.53 6.32
N ILE A 106 -0.68 -0.24 5.96
CA ILE A 106 -1.56 -1.21 5.29
C ILE A 106 -0.90 -1.70 4.00
N ARG A 107 -0.37 -0.79 3.17
CA ARG A 107 0.34 -1.18 1.95
C ARG A 107 1.57 -2.03 2.25
N GLN A 108 2.38 -1.70 3.25
CA GLN A 108 3.55 -2.52 3.62
C GLN A 108 3.15 -3.96 3.96
N ILE A 109 2.07 -4.15 4.71
CA ILE A 109 1.54 -5.49 5.05
C ILE A 109 1.05 -6.21 3.80
N ILE A 110 0.34 -5.54 2.89
CA ILE A 110 -0.09 -6.15 1.62
C ILE A 110 1.12 -6.55 0.77
N ARG A 111 2.16 -5.71 0.73
CA ARG A 111 3.37 -5.97 -0.06
C ARG A 111 4.09 -7.22 0.40
N TYR A 112 4.30 -7.36 1.70
CA TYR A 112 5.27 -8.32 2.27
C TYR A 112 4.65 -9.38 3.17
N GLY A 113 3.33 -9.33 3.35
CA GLY A 113 2.61 -10.25 4.23
C GLY A 113 2.87 -9.97 5.70
N ALA A 114 2.14 -10.70 6.54
CA ALA A 114 2.33 -10.70 7.99
C ALA A 114 1.79 -12.01 8.58
N GLY A 115 2.64 -12.75 9.29
CA GLY A 115 2.28 -14.06 9.82
C GLY A 115 1.89 -15.02 8.69
N THR A 116 0.64 -15.49 8.69
CA THR A 116 0.12 -16.40 7.65
C THR A 116 -0.45 -15.68 6.43
N MET A 117 -0.56 -14.35 6.46
CA MET A 117 -0.99 -13.57 5.29
C MET A 117 0.18 -13.47 4.30
N PRO A 118 0.01 -13.91 3.03
CA PRO A 118 1.07 -13.82 2.04
C PRO A 118 1.28 -12.37 1.57
N GLY A 119 2.49 -12.05 1.13
CA GLY A 119 2.81 -10.81 0.45
C GLY A 119 2.50 -10.86 -1.05
N PHE A 120 2.05 -9.73 -1.58
CA PHE A 120 1.54 -9.60 -2.94
C PHE A 120 2.41 -8.75 -3.87
N SER A 121 3.50 -8.16 -3.38
CA SER A 121 4.39 -7.33 -4.20
C SER A 121 5.37 -8.16 -5.04
N LYS A 122 5.80 -7.61 -6.18
CA LYS A 122 6.80 -8.23 -7.07
C LYS A 122 8.15 -8.40 -6.37
N ASP A 123 8.50 -7.49 -5.47
CA ASP A 123 9.74 -7.49 -4.71
C ASP A 123 9.62 -8.20 -3.35
N CYS A 124 8.51 -8.88 -3.05
CA CYS A 124 8.25 -9.51 -1.75
C CYS A 124 9.40 -10.42 -1.28
N SER A 125 9.81 -11.37 -2.13
CA SER A 125 10.85 -12.35 -1.79
C SER A 125 12.25 -11.74 -1.63
N SER A 126 12.42 -10.45 -1.97
CA SER A 126 13.66 -9.72 -1.72
C SER A 126 13.71 -9.07 -0.32
N LYS A 127 12.58 -9.02 0.38
CA LYS A 127 12.42 -8.31 1.66
C LYS A 127 12.09 -9.22 2.83
N VAL A 128 11.38 -10.32 2.59
CA VAL A 128 10.99 -11.30 3.61
C VAL A 128 11.27 -12.72 3.14
N ASP A 129 11.11 -13.68 4.05
CA ASP A 129 11.25 -15.11 3.73
C ASP A 129 10.32 -15.50 2.57
N TYR A 130 10.83 -16.28 1.63
CA TYR A 130 10.09 -16.66 0.42
C TYR A 130 8.80 -17.42 0.73
N THR A 131 8.69 -18.09 1.88
CA THR A 131 7.48 -18.80 2.33
C THR A 131 6.32 -17.85 2.67
N GLN A 132 6.64 -16.58 2.96
CA GLN A 132 5.67 -15.52 3.19
C GLN A 132 5.30 -14.81 1.87
N CYS A 133 5.95 -15.16 0.76
CA CYS A 133 5.70 -14.66 -0.58
C CYS A 133 5.28 -15.82 -1.50
N GLY A 134 5.01 -15.54 -2.78
CA GLY A 134 4.75 -16.62 -3.76
C GLY A 134 3.33 -16.64 -4.34
N VAL A 135 2.64 -15.50 -4.34
CA VAL A 135 1.45 -15.34 -5.18
C VAL A 135 1.85 -15.51 -6.65
N LEU A 136 1.07 -16.30 -7.41
CA LEU A 136 1.37 -16.59 -8.82
C LEU A 136 1.49 -15.33 -9.69
N THR A 137 0.73 -14.30 -9.35
CA THR A 137 0.73 -13.02 -10.07
C THR A 137 0.81 -11.90 -9.05
N PRO A 138 2.00 -11.28 -8.88
CA PRO A 138 2.17 -10.11 -8.05
C PRO A 138 1.29 -8.94 -8.49
N LEU A 139 0.95 -8.07 -7.56
CA LEU A 139 0.23 -6.83 -7.82
C LEU A 139 1.19 -5.73 -8.28
N SER A 140 0.74 -4.90 -9.22
CA SER A 140 1.46 -3.69 -9.63
C SER A 140 1.42 -2.64 -8.53
N GLU A 141 2.33 -1.67 -8.60
CA GLU A 141 2.42 -0.57 -7.62
C GLU A 141 1.14 0.26 -7.52
N GLN A 142 0.51 0.56 -8.66
CA GLN A 142 -0.77 1.28 -8.69
C GLN A 142 -1.87 0.46 -8.04
N THR A 143 -1.89 -0.85 -8.25
CA THR A 143 -2.91 -1.73 -7.66
C THR A 143 -2.73 -1.84 -6.15
N LEU A 144 -1.49 -1.92 -5.66
CA LEU A 144 -1.19 -1.89 -4.23
C LEU A 144 -1.66 -0.58 -3.58
N GLN A 145 -1.46 0.55 -4.26
CA GLN A 145 -1.95 1.85 -3.81
C GLN A 145 -3.48 1.93 -3.82
N ASP A 146 -4.14 1.52 -4.90
CA ASP A 146 -5.61 1.54 -4.98
C ASP A 146 -6.22 0.63 -3.91
N LEU A 147 -5.63 -0.54 -3.66
CA LEU A 147 -6.06 -1.50 -2.66
C LEU A 147 -5.87 -0.99 -1.23
N GLN A 148 -4.73 -0.35 -0.91
CA GLN A 148 -4.50 0.22 0.43
C GLN A 148 -5.55 1.30 0.73
N ILE A 149 -5.84 2.17 -0.24
CA ILE A 149 -6.78 3.28 -0.08
C ILE A 149 -8.19 2.74 0.03
N PHE A 150 -8.54 1.73 -0.77
CA PHE A 150 -9.82 1.04 -0.67
C PHE A 150 -10.02 0.46 0.74
N ILE A 151 -9.08 -0.32 1.26
CA ILE A 151 -9.20 -0.92 2.61
C ILE A 151 -9.34 0.16 3.68
N ALA A 152 -8.51 1.21 3.64
CA ALA A 152 -8.57 2.30 4.60
C ALA A 152 -9.91 3.06 4.53
N ASN A 153 -10.41 3.37 3.33
CA ASN A 153 -11.73 3.97 3.15
C ASN A 153 -12.84 3.06 3.72
N ARG A 154 -12.82 1.77 3.38
CA ARG A 154 -13.82 0.81 3.87
C ARG A 154 -13.78 0.70 5.40
N ALA A 155 -12.61 0.71 6.01
CA ALA A 155 -12.45 0.69 7.46
C ALA A 155 -13.04 1.95 8.12
N ASN A 156 -12.79 3.15 7.56
CA ASN A 156 -13.35 4.41 8.06
C ASN A 156 -14.88 4.46 8.03
N PHE A 157 -15.51 3.68 7.14
CA PHE A 157 -16.97 3.56 7.03
C PHE A 157 -17.51 2.22 7.57
N ASN A 158 -16.75 1.53 8.42
CA ASN A 158 -17.15 0.29 9.09
C ASN A 158 -17.67 -0.79 8.13
N TRP A 159 -17.09 -0.88 6.93
CA TRP A 159 -17.45 -1.85 5.90
C TRP A 159 -18.95 -1.87 5.52
N LYS A 160 -19.69 -0.79 5.79
CA LYS A 160 -21.12 -0.64 5.41
C LYS A 160 -21.28 -0.42 3.89
N GLY A 161 -22.50 -0.57 3.37
CA GLY A 161 -22.79 -0.24 1.96
C GLY A 161 -22.57 -1.35 0.93
N ARG A 162 -22.83 -2.62 1.30
CA ARG A 162 -23.03 -3.70 0.31
C ARG A 162 -24.38 -3.49 -0.39
N GLY A 163 -24.43 -2.54 -1.31
CA GLY A 163 -25.59 -2.22 -2.15
C GLY A 163 -25.14 -1.85 -3.54
#